data_AF-A0A834I517-F1
#
_entry.id   AF-A0A834I517-F1
#
_cell.length_a   1.000
_cell.length_b   1.000
_cell.length_c   1.000
_cell.angle_alpha   90.00
_cell.angle_beta   90.00
_cell.angle_gamma   90.00
#
_symmetry.space_group_name_H-M   'P 1'
#
loop_
_entity.id
_entity.type
_entity.pdbx_description
1 polymer ?
#
loop_
_entity_poly.entity_id
_entity_poly.type
_entity_poly.pdbx_seq_one_letter_code
_entity_poly.pdbx_strand_id
1 'polypeptide(L)'
;MQEAYDYSPDSVIIMGHSLGSHVSGFAGKSLNGSVGVIIGLDPAGPLFLEALPGSRLNATDAQYVQAIHTNAKMFGVDYNLADDDFWVNDGSVQPGCDDALELIMCSHNRSFILMAESINNDNFYGVECDSYSDYLGGECADNTVLKMGGLIYNTSSTGVFYLNTSSTYPYALGDVYSNSDD
;
A
#
# COMPACT_ATOMS: atom_id res chain seq x y z
N MET A 1 -12.80 -6.80 24.33
CA MET A 1 -13.14 -7.62 23.14
C MET A 1 -12.50 -9.00 23.23
N GLN A 2 -11.17 -9.10 23.34
CA GLN A 2 -10.43 -10.37 23.55
C GLN A 2 -10.99 -11.20 24.71
N GLU A 3 -11.09 -10.61 25.91
CA GLU A 3 -11.55 -11.32 27.12
C GLU A 3 -13.08 -11.59 27.16
N ALA A 4 -13.85 -10.93 26.29
CA ALA A 4 -15.31 -11.02 26.32
C ALA A 4 -15.88 -12.06 25.33
N TYR A 5 -15.14 -12.41 24.28
CA TYR A 5 -15.64 -13.25 23.18
C TYR A 5 -14.63 -14.28 22.64
N ASP A 6 -13.51 -14.54 23.32
CA ASP A 6 -12.46 -15.49 22.88
C ASP A 6 -12.03 -15.25 21.42
N TYR A 7 -11.65 -13.99 21.14
CA TYR A 7 -11.31 -13.54 19.79
C TYR A 7 -9.85 -13.09 19.74
N SER A 8 -9.06 -13.68 18.83
CA SER A 8 -7.63 -13.42 18.72
C SER A 8 -7.33 -12.25 17.76
N PRO A 9 -6.51 -11.24 18.16
CA PRO A 9 -6.14 -10.10 17.32
C PRO A 9 -5.41 -10.47 16.03
N ASP A 10 -4.75 -11.63 15.99
CA ASP A 10 -4.06 -12.15 14.80
C ASP A 10 -5.03 -12.48 13.65
N SER A 11 -6.34 -12.57 13.93
CA SER A 11 -7.40 -12.74 12.94
C SER A 11 -8.00 -11.40 12.44
N VAL A 12 -7.45 -10.26 12.87
CA VAL A 12 -7.93 -8.92 12.48
C VAL A 12 -7.09 -8.36 11.33
N ILE A 13 -7.79 -7.80 10.34
CA ILE A 13 -7.22 -6.91 9.33
C ILE A 13 -7.74 -5.50 9.60
N ILE A 14 -6.83 -4.53 9.75
CA ILE A 14 -7.18 -3.11 9.89
C ILE A 14 -6.71 -2.37 8.63
N MET A 15 -7.64 -1.78 7.90
CA MET A 15 -7.32 -0.94 6.74
C MET A 15 -7.52 0.53 7.12
N GLY A 16 -6.51 1.36 6.94
CA GLY A 16 -6.58 2.79 7.20
C GLY A 16 -6.21 3.57 5.94
N HIS A 17 -6.95 4.63 5.62
CA HIS A 17 -6.61 5.56 4.53
C HIS A 17 -6.09 6.87 5.10
N SER A 18 -5.07 7.47 4.47
CA SER A 18 -4.54 8.78 4.86
C SER A 18 -4.07 8.79 6.33
N LEU A 19 -4.57 9.72 7.14
CA LEU A 19 -4.37 9.75 8.60
C LEU A 19 -4.81 8.44 9.28
N GLY A 20 -5.84 7.80 8.74
CA GLY A 20 -6.34 6.51 9.20
C GLY A 20 -5.28 5.41 9.18
N SER A 21 -4.32 5.45 8.26
CA SER A 21 -3.18 4.51 8.23
C SER A 21 -2.38 4.58 9.54
N HIS A 22 -2.15 5.78 10.06
CA HIS A 22 -1.46 5.97 11.33
C HIS A 22 -2.33 5.62 12.53
N VAL A 23 -3.64 5.88 12.46
CA VAL A 23 -4.60 5.40 13.48
C VAL A 23 -4.55 3.87 13.59
N SER A 24 -4.53 3.16 12.46
CA SER A 24 -4.36 1.70 12.43
C SER A 24 -3.05 1.28 13.07
N GLY A 25 -1.94 1.97 12.76
CA GLY A 25 -0.63 1.74 13.38
C GLY A 25 -0.66 1.94 14.90
N PHE A 26 -1.28 3.01 15.39
CA PHE A 26 -1.44 3.26 16.83
C PHE A 26 -2.31 2.21 17.53
N ALA A 27 -3.36 1.71 16.86
CA ALA A 27 -4.14 0.58 17.37
C ALA A 27 -3.28 -0.69 17.48
N GLY A 28 -2.48 -0.99 16.45
CA GLY A 28 -1.51 -2.09 16.45
C GLY A 28 -0.48 -1.99 17.57
N LYS A 29 0.14 -0.82 17.75
CA LYS A 29 1.07 -0.53 18.86
C LYS A 29 0.43 -0.73 20.23
N SER A 30 -0.82 -0.29 20.40
CA SER A 30 -1.57 -0.46 21.66
C SER A 30 -1.84 -1.94 21.98
N LEU A 31 -1.76 -2.81 20.98
CA LEU A 31 -1.88 -4.26 21.07
C LEU A 31 -0.51 -4.96 20.93
N ASN A 32 0.60 -4.24 21.09
CA ASN A 32 1.97 -4.75 20.98
C ASN A 32 2.25 -5.52 19.66
N GLY A 33 1.69 -5.05 18.55
CA GLY A 33 1.88 -5.67 17.24
C GLY A 33 1.13 -6.99 17.03
N SER A 34 0.24 -7.38 17.95
CA SER A 34 -0.48 -8.66 17.85
C SER A 34 -1.61 -8.69 16.82
N VAL A 35 -1.93 -7.55 16.20
CA VAL A 35 -2.89 -7.48 15.08
C VAL A 35 -2.37 -8.33 13.93
N GLY A 36 -3.25 -9.10 13.28
CA GLY A 36 -2.88 -9.94 12.14
C GLY A 36 -2.28 -9.13 11.00
N VAL A 37 -3.07 -8.18 10.47
CA VAL A 37 -2.65 -7.35 9.34
C VAL A 37 -3.06 -5.90 9.53
N ILE A 38 -2.17 -4.98 9.12
CA ILE A 38 -2.53 -3.60 8.85
C ILE A 38 -2.25 -3.28 7.37
N ILE A 39 -3.21 -2.64 6.70
CA ILE A 39 -3.04 -2.11 5.34
C ILE A 39 -3.15 -0.58 5.41
N GLY A 40 -2.04 0.11 5.12
CA GLY A 40 -1.97 1.55 4.99
C GLY A 40 -2.25 1.97 3.55
N LEU A 41 -3.36 2.68 3.33
CA LEU A 41 -3.79 3.17 2.03
C LEU A 41 -3.38 4.64 1.92
N ASP A 42 -2.30 4.89 1.20
CA ASP A 42 -1.61 6.17 1.05
C ASP A 42 -1.43 6.91 2.39
N PRO A 43 -0.57 6.38 3.30
CA PRO A 43 -0.41 6.92 4.65
C PRO A 43 -0.03 8.40 4.64
N ALA A 44 -0.70 9.22 5.46
CA ALA A 44 -0.57 10.67 5.40
C ALA A 44 0.85 11.19 5.68
N GLY A 45 1.42 11.98 4.77
CA GLY A 45 2.67 12.70 4.93
C GLY A 45 2.61 13.83 5.96
N PRO A 46 1.63 14.76 5.91
CA PRO A 46 1.59 15.90 6.83
C PRO A 46 1.65 15.48 8.30
N LEU A 47 2.61 16.03 9.05
CA LEU A 47 2.96 15.68 10.45
C LEU A 47 3.69 14.34 10.65
N PHE A 48 3.84 13.50 9.62
CA PHE A 48 4.48 12.19 9.71
C PHE A 48 5.75 12.04 8.86
N LEU A 49 6.09 13.01 8.00
CA LEU A 49 7.32 12.97 7.17
C LEU A 49 8.61 12.71 7.99
N GLU A 50 8.68 13.26 9.21
CA GLU A 50 9.81 13.07 10.13
C GLU A 50 9.43 12.27 11.39
N ALA A 51 8.24 11.65 11.39
CA ALA A 51 7.79 10.89 12.55
C ALA A 51 8.60 9.60 12.72
N LEU A 52 9.13 9.42 13.93
CA LEU A 52 9.79 8.19 14.34
C LEU A 52 8.80 7.01 14.34
N PRO A 53 9.28 5.76 14.17
CA PRO A 53 8.43 4.56 14.13
C PRO A 53 7.35 4.47 15.23
N GLY A 54 7.64 4.96 16.44
CA GLY A 54 6.69 5.00 17.56
C GLY A 54 5.50 5.96 17.38
N SER A 55 5.57 6.89 16.43
CA SER A 55 4.61 7.99 16.23
C SER A 55 3.96 8.00 14.85
N ARG A 56 4.00 6.89 14.12
CA ARG A 56 3.40 6.71 12.79
C ARG A 56 2.97 5.25 12.57
N LEU A 57 2.50 4.89 11.38
CA LEU A 57 2.40 3.48 10.98
C LEU A 57 3.80 2.90 10.79
N ASN A 58 4.04 1.68 11.25
CA ASN A 58 5.31 0.97 11.12
C ASN A 58 5.10 -0.54 10.91
N ALA A 59 6.02 -1.21 10.23
CA ALA A 59 6.07 -2.67 10.06
C ALA A 59 5.83 -3.46 11.36
N THR A 60 6.31 -2.99 12.51
CA THR A 60 6.13 -3.70 13.79
C THR A 60 4.72 -3.59 14.39
N ASP A 61 3.79 -2.88 13.75
CA ASP A 61 2.46 -2.60 14.30
C ASP A 61 1.48 -3.76 14.14
N ALA A 62 1.81 -4.77 13.33
CA ALA A 62 1.05 -5.99 13.13
C ALA A 62 2.00 -7.17 12.86
N GLN A 63 1.45 -8.37 12.69
CA GLN A 63 2.22 -9.51 12.18
C GLN A 63 2.59 -9.34 10.69
N TYR A 64 1.85 -8.49 9.97
CA TYR A 64 2.16 -8.05 8.62
C TYR A 64 1.56 -6.67 8.36
N VAL A 65 2.36 -5.77 7.79
CA VAL A 65 1.94 -4.44 7.37
C VAL A 65 2.20 -4.29 5.88
N GLN A 66 1.19 -3.88 5.14
CA GLN A 66 1.30 -3.49 3.74
C GLN A 66 1.00 -2.00 3.60
N ALA A 67 1.77 -1.27 2.79
CA ALA A 67 1.45 0.10 2.42
C ALA A 67 1.26 0.20 0.90
N ILE A 68 0.22 0.93 0.48
CA ILE A 68 -0.04 1.24 -0.93
C ILE A 68 0.13 2.75 -1.11
N HIS A 69 1.21 3.16 -1.77
CA HIS A 69 1.55 4.55 -2.04
C HIS A 69 1.03 4.95 -3.41
N THR A 70 0.19 5.98 -3.44
CA THR A 70 -0.42 6.50 -4.67
C THR A 70 -0.33 8.01 -4.80
N ASN A 71 0.05 8.73 -3.75
CA ASN A 71 0.23 10.19 -3.77
C ASN A 71 1.32 10.68 -2.81
N ALA A 72 2.45 9.97 -2.77
CA ALA A 72 3.65 10.36 -2.07
C ALA A 72 4.14 11.76 -2.49
N LYS A 73 4.78 12.47 -1.55
CA LYS A 73 5.31 13.85 -1.70
C LYS A 73 4.25 14.94 -1.79
N MET A 74 2.96 14.58 -1.85
CA MET A 74 1.84 15.51 -1.77
C MET A 74 1.08 15.28 -0.46
N PHE A 75 0.15 14.32 -0.42
CA PHE A 75 -0.54 13.95 0.81
C PHE A 75 0.00 12.69 1.48
N GLY A 76 0.69 11.82 0.75
CA GLY A 76 1.32 10.61 1.27
C GLY A 76 2.74 10.86 1.80
N VAL A 77 3.20 9.98 2.70
CA VAL A 77 4.62 9.85 3.04
C VAL A 77 5.45 9.45 1.82
N ASP A 78 6.74 9.78 1.82
CA ASP A 78 7.67 9.53 0.71
C ASP A 78 8.78 8.54 1.08
N TYR A 79 8.53 7.69 2.08
CA TYR A 79 9.47 6.68 2.56
C TYR A 79 8.75 5.37 2.89
N ASN A 80 9.50 4.27 2.85
CA ASN A 80 9.00 2.94 3.19
C ASN A 80 8.74 2.81 4.70
N LEU A 81 7.57 2.27 5.06
CA LEU A 81 7.15 2.20 6.45
C LEU A 81 6.49 0.87 6.84
N ALA A 82 6.32 -0.05 5.90
CA ALA A 82 5.62 -1.31 6.05
C ALA A 82 6.59 -2.49 5.91
N ASP A 83 6.08 -3.73 6.02
CA ASP A 83 6.85 -4.90 5.58
C ASP A 83 6.95 -4.88 4.05
N ASP A 84 5.81 -4.72 3.39
CA ASP A 84 5.76 -4.52 1.93
C ASP A 84 5.21 -3.13 1.59
N ASP A 85 6.03 -2.32 0.93
CA ASP A 85 5.65 -1.01 0.40
C ASP A 85 5.43 -1.12 -1.12
N PHE A 86 4.19 -0.98 -1.57
CA PHE A 86 3.82 -0.96 -2.99
C PHE A 86 3.70 0.49 -3.50
N TRP A 87 4.53 0.83 -4.47
CA TRP A 87 4.58 2.13 -5.14
C TRP A 87 3.88 2.02 -6.50
N VAL A 88 2.62 2.43 -6.55
CA VAL A 88 1.79 2.32 -7.75
C VAL A 88 2.05 3.50 -8.68
N ASN A 89 2.46 3.27 -9.92
CA ASN A 89 2.80 4.32 -10.90
C ASN A 89 3.76 5.38 -10.28
N ASP A 90 4.92 4.95 -9.77
CA ASP A 90 5.89 5.77 -9.00
C ASP A 90 5.37 6.30 -7.64
N GLY A 91 4.16 5.91 -7.24
CA GLY A 91 3.47 6.41 -6.04
C GLY A 91 3.13 7.90 -6.09
N SER A 92 3.07 8.54 -7.27
CA SER A 92 2.96 9.99 -7.40
C SER A 92 1.60 10.46 -7.94
N VAL A 93 1.48 10.70 -9.25
CA VAL A 93 0.22 11.05 -9.92
C VAL A 93 -0.29 9.81 -10.62
N GLN A 94 -1.51 9.41 -10.30
CA GLN A 94 -2.09 8.18 -10.82
C GLN A 94 -2.74 8.43 -12.18
N PRO A 95 -2.68 7.45 -13.12
CA PRO A 95 -3.37 7.55 -14.40
C PRO A 95 -4.87 7.92 -14.22
N GLY A 96 -5.34 8.87 -15.03
CA GLY A 96 -6.71 9.39 -14.96
C GLY A 96 -6.93 10.47 -13.91
N CYS A 97 -5.88 10.96 -13.24
CA CYS A 97 -5.95 12.03 -12.23
C CYS A 97 -5.33 13.37 -12.73
N ASP A 98 -5.50 13.71 -14.01
CA ASP A 98 -4.82 14.84 -14.65
C ASP A 98 -5.54 16.20 -14.51
N ASP A 99 -6.74 16.22 -13.91
CA ASP A 99 -7.58 17.42 -13.87
C ASP A 99 -7.25 18.38 -12.70
N ALA A 100 -7.06 19.65 -13.02
CA ALA A 100 -6.42 20.65 -12.17
C ALA A 100 -7.17 20.99 -10.87
N LEU A 101 -8.47 20.70 -10.80
CA LEU A 101 -9.32 20.98 -9.63
C LEU A 101 -9.34 19.85 -8.59
N GLU A 102 -8.97 18.62 -8.96
CA GLU A 102 -9.03 17.42 -8.10
C GLU A 102 -7.70 16.63 -8.02
N LEU A 103 -6.66 17.08 -8.74
CA LEU A 103 -5.33 16.46 -8.93
C LEU A 103 -4.79 15.71 -7.70
N ILE A 104 -4.85 16.35 -6.53
CA ILE A 104 -4.20 15.83 -5.33
C ILE A 104 -5.09 14.79 -4.62
N MET A 105 -6.41 14.99 -4.60
CA MET A 105 -7.33 14.04 -3.96
C MET A 105 -7.57 12.80 -4.80
N CYS A 106 -7.58 12.91 -6.13
CA CYS A 106 -7.79 11.77 -7.01
C CYS A 106 -6.72 10.69 -6.80
N SER A 107 -5.44 11.09 -6.86
CA SER A 107 -4.31 10.17 -6.64
C SER A 107 -4.27 9.66 -5.20
N HIS A 108 -4.59 10.49 -4.20
CA HIS A 108 -4.66 10.07 -2.80
C HIS A 108 -5.75 9.02 -2.54
N ASN A 109 -6.91 9.18 -3.19
CA ASN A 109 -8.04 8.25 -3.11
C ASN A 109 -7.82 6.98 -3.93
N ARG A 110 -6.90 6.98 -4.90
CA ARG A 110 -6.62 5.81 -5.74
C ARG A 110 -6.23 4.60 -4.89
N SER A 111 -5.49 4.77 -3.80
CA SER A 111 -5.06 3.67 -2.91
C SER A 111 -6.22 2.78 -2.44
N PHE A 112 -7.30 3.35 -1.90
CA PHE A 112 -8.44 2.55 -1.45
C PHE A 112 -9.29 2.00 -2.61
N ILE A 113 -9.29 2.66 -3.76
CA ILE A 113 -9.98 2.18 -4.96
C ILE A 113 -9.28 0.92 -5.50
N LEU A 114 -7.95 0.94 -5.59
CA LEU A 114 -7.16 -0.22 -6.00
C LEU A 114 -7.30 -1.37 -4.99
N MET A 115 -7.28 -1.05 -3.70
CA MET A 115 -7.54 -2.04 -2.64
C MET A 115 -8.92 -2.69 -2.80
N ALA A 116 -9.96 -1.90 -3.05
CA ALA A 116 -11.31 -2.42 -3.26
C ALA A 116 -11.40 -3.35 -4.49
N GLU A 117 -10.73 -2.99 -5.59
CA GLU A 117 -10.64 -3.88 -6.76
C GLU A 117 -9.87 -5.16 -6.44
N SER A 118 -8.73 -5.08 -5.74
CA SER A 118 -7.86 -6.23 -5.42
C SER A 118 -8.55 -7.35 -4.64
N ILE A 119 -9.64 -7.03 -3.91
CA ILE A 119 -10.44 -8.03 -3.18
C ILE A 119 -11.16 -8.98 -4.16
N ASN A 120 -11.57 -8.49 -5.33
CA ASN A 120 -12.31 -9.27 -6.33
C ASN A 120 -11.45 -9.65 -7.55
N ASN A 121 -10.42 -8.85 -7.85
CA ASN A 121 -9.50 -9.00 -8.96
C ASN A 121 -8.07 -8.87 -8.43
N ASP A 122 -7.46 -9.98 -8.04
CA ASP A 122 -6.15 -10.01 -7.37
C ASP A 122 -4.96 -9.91 -8.34
N ASN A 123 -5.17 -9.34 -9.53
CA ASN A 123 -4.16 -9.25 -10.60
C ASN A 123 -3.30 -7.97 -10.55
N PHE A 124 -3.08 -7.43 -9.35
CA PHE A 124 -2.15 -6.32 -9.14
C PHE A 124 -0.76 -6.87 -8.78
N TYR A 125 0.03 -7.19 -9.78
CA TYR A 125 1.36 -7.78 -9.60
C TYR A 125 2.42 -6.69 -9.43
N GLY A 126 2.98 -6.58 -8.23
CA GLY A 126 4.15 -5.75 -7.93
C GLY A 126 5.45 -6.53 -8.05
N VAL A 127 6.47 -5.89 -8.61
CA VAL A 127 7.83 -6.43 -8.75
C VAL A 127 8.74 -5.77 -7.75
N GLU A 128 9.47 -6.57 -6.98
CA GLU A 128 10.50 -6.07 -6.06
C GLU A 128 11.62 -5.40 -6.84
N CYS A 129 11.91 -4.13 -6.55
CA CYS A 129 12.91 -3.36 -7.28
C CYS A 129 13.57 -2.32 -6.39
N ASP A 130 14.77 -1.87 -6.75
CA ASP A 130 15.46 -0.80 -6.00
C ASP A 130 14.86 0.58 -6.28
N SER A 131 14.33 0.79 -7.49
CA SER A 131 13.71 2.05 -7.90
C SER A 131 12.63 1.84 -8.97
N TYR A 132 11.73 2.81 -9.10
CA TYR A 132 10.75 2.81 -10.18
C TYR A 132 11.40 2.92 -11.57
N SER A 133 12.56 3.59 -11.69
CA SER A 133 13.31 3.64 -12.95
C SER A 133 13.85 2.28 -13.36
N ASP A 134 14.35 1.48 -12.41
CA ASP A 134 14.85 0.13 -12.68
C ASP A 134 13.69 -0.80 -13.05
N TYR A 135 12.52 -0.59 -12.42
CA TYR A 135 11.27 -1.29 -12.75
C TYR A 135 10.85 -1.01 -14.20
N LEU A 136 10.79 0.26 -14.61
CA LEU A 136 10.48 0.62 -16.00
C LEU A 136 11.55 0.14 -17.00
N GLY A 137 12.81 0.09 -16.58
CA GLY A 137 13.92 -0.43 -17.37
C GLY A 137 13.91 -1.96 -17.52
N GLY A 138 13.10 -2.66 -16.72
CA GLY A 138 13.05 -4.12 -16.69
C GLY A 138 14.25 -4.77 -15.99
N GLU A 139 15.02 -4.02 -15.21
CA GLU A 139 16.22 -4.54 -14.54
C GLU A 139 15.90 -5.56 -13.43
N CYS A 140 14.68 -5.47 -12.87
CA CYS A 140 14.18 -6.39 -11.84
C CYS A 140 13.21 -7.46 -12.37
N ALA A 141 13.26 -7.80 -13.67
CA ALA A 141 12.31 -8.74 -14.27
C ALA A 141 12.32 -10.16 -13.70
N ASP A 142 13.45 -10.58 -13.13
CA ASP A 142 13.61 -11.89 -12.48
C ASP A 142 13.45 -11.82 -10.95
N ASN A 143 13.10 -10.65 -10.38
CA ASN A 143 12.94 -10.47 -8.95
C ASN A 143 11.61 -11.03 -8.43
N THR A 144 11.43 -10.97 -7.11
CA THR A 144 10.19 -11.39 -6.43
C THR A 144 8.98 -10.63 -6.97
N VAL A 145 7.92 -11.37 -7.26
CA VAL A 145 6.62 -10.80 -7.64
C VAL A 145 5.60 -11.11 -6.55
N LEU A 146 4.89 -10.09 -6.08
CA LEU A 146 3.81 -10.21 -5.10
C LEU A 146 2.54 -9.53 -5.57
N LYS A 147 1.40 -10.01 -5.07
CA LYS A 147 0.11 -9.36 -5.28
C LYS A 147 -0.08 -8.24 -4.28
N MET A 148 -0.37 -7.04 -4.77
CA MET A 148 -0.80 -5.91 -3.95
C MET A 148 -2.26 -6.09 -3.53
N GLY A 149 -2.57 -5.76 -2.28
CA GLY A 149 -3.92 -5.82 -1.73
C GLY A 149 -4.46 -7.24 -1.51
N GLY A 150 -5.77 -7.40 -1.64
CA GLY A 150 -6.48 -8.64 -1.36
C GLY A 150 -6.59 -8.97 0.13
N LEU A 151 -7.05 -10.19 0.43
CA LEU A 151 -7.22 -10.70 1.81
C LEU A 151 -6.29 -11.88 2.12
N ILE A 152 -5.41 -12.23 1.18
CA ILE A 152 -4.40 -13.29 1.33
C ILE A 152 -3.04 -12.60 1.30
N TYR A 153 -2.28 -12.77 2.37
CA TYR A 153 -1.02 -12.07 2.61
C TYR A 153 0.08 -13.03 3.04
N ASN A 154 1.32 -12.68 2.71
CA ASN A 154 2.50 -13.43 3.11
C ASN A 154 3.22 -12.69 4.24
N THR A 155 3.05 -13.15 5.47
CA THR A 155 3.64 -12.51 6.67
C THR A 155 5.17 -12.67 6.77
N SER A 156 5.81 -13.35 5.81
CA SER A 156 7.28 -13.48 5.74
C SER A 156 7.89 -12.64 4.63
N SER A 157 7.07 -11.87 3.89
CA SER A 157 7.57 -10.93 2.89
C SER A 157 8.07 -9.64 3.54
N THR A 158 9.12 -9.08 2.95
CA THR A 158 9.54 -7.70 3.20
C THR A 158 10.18 -7.18 1.93
N GLY A 159 9.76 -6.02 1.43
CA GLY A 159 10.32 -5.47 0.21
C GLY A 159 9.64 -4.20 -0.29
N VAL A 160 10.20 -3.65 -1.37
CA VAL A 160 9.70 -2.47 -2.06
C VAL A 160 9.27 -2.90 -3.46
N PHE A 161 7.99 -2.76 -3.75
CA PHE A 161 7.38 -3.29 -4.95
C PHE A 161 6.83 -2.17 -5.82
N TYR A 162 6.98 -2.30 -7.13
CA TYR A 162 6.47 -1.34 -8.10
C TYR A 162 5.51 -2.03 -9.07
N LEU A 163 4.46 -1.31 -9.46
CA LEU A 163 3.48 -1.76 -10.45
C LEU A 163 2.81 -0.58 -11.14
N ASN A 164 2.38 -0.81 -12.36
CA ASN A 164 1.55 0.13 -13.11
C ASN A 164 0.08 -0.29 -13.09
N THR A 165 -0.81 0.69 -13.26
CA THR A 165 -2.26 0.47 -13.38
C THR A 165 -2.86 1.28 -14.53
N SER A 166 -4.02 0.86 -15.03
CA SER A 166 -4.79 1.62 -16.03
C SER A 166 -5.33 2.93 -15.45
N SER A 167 -5.78 3.84 -16.31
CA SER A 167 -6.49 5.07 -15.91
C SER A 167 -7.97 4.84 -15.59
N THR A 168 -8.53 3.69 -15.97
CA THR A 168 -9.95 3.34 -15.79
C THR A 168 -10.10 1.92 -15.24
N TYR A 169 -11.26 1.64 -14.63
CA TYR A 169 -11.57 0.31 -14.12
C TYR A 169 -11.85 -0.69 -15.26
N PRO A 170 -11.36 -1.95 -15.19
CA PRO A 170 -10.49 -2.49 -14.16
C PRO A 170 -9.08 -1.87 -14.23
N TYR A 171 -8.58 -1.43 -13.08
CA TYR A 171 -7.27 -0.79 -12.97
C TYR A 171 -6.14 -1.81 -13.04
N ALA A 172 -6.39 -3.05 -12.60
CA ALA A 172 -5.41 -4.11 -12.67
C ALA A 172 -5.11 -4.46 -14.13
N LEU A 173 -3.83 -4.55 -14.43
CA LEU A 173 -3.32 -4.79 -15.78
C LEU A 173 -3.30 -6.27 -16.17
N GLY A 174 -3.44 -7.19 -15.21
CA GLY A 174 -3.49 -8.63 -15.49
C GLY A 174 -2.13 -9.31 -15.54
N ASP A 175 -1.08 -8.59 -15.94
CA ASP A 175 0.29 -9.08 -16.07
C ASP A 175 1.31 -8.05 -15.56
N VAL A 176 2.52 -8.52 -15.23
CA VAL A 176 3.63 -7.69 -14.71
C VAL A 176 4.09 -6.59 -15.71
N TYR A 177 3.95 -6.84 -17.02
CA TYR A 177 4.48 -6.00 -18.10
C TYR A 177 3.47 -5.72 -19.22
N SER A 178 2.16 -5.59 -18.93
CA SER A 178 1.25 -5.17 -20.00
C SER A 178 1.47 -3.69 -20.33
N ASN A 179 1.81 -3.39 -21.59
CA ASN A 179 1.96 -2.02 -22.07
C ASN A 179 0.65 -1.23 -21.89
N SER A 180 0.74 -0.01 -21.37
CA SER A 180 -0.38 0.91 -21.13
C SER A 180 -0.92 1.60 -22.39
N ASP A 181 -0.82 0.96 -23.56
CA ASP A 181 -1.07 1.56 -24.88
C ASP A 181 -2.19 0.88 -25.70
N ASP A 182 -3.13 0.18 -25.06
CA ASP A 182 -4.37 -0.31 -25.72
C ASP A 182 -5.63 0.46 -25.27
#